data_AF-A0A330LKJ3-F1
#
_entry.id   AF-A0A330LKJ3-F1
#
_cell.length_a   1.000
_cell.length_b   1.000
_cell.length_c   1.000
_cell.angle_alpha   90.00
_cell.angle_beta   90.00
_cell.angle_gamma   90.00
#
_symmetry.space_group_name_H-M   'P 1'
#
loop_
_entity.id
_entity.type
_entity.pdbx_description
1 polymer ?
#
loop_
_entity_poly.entity_id
_entity_poly.type
_entity_poly.pdbx_seq_one_letter_code
_entity_poly.pdbx_strand_id
1 'polypeptide(L)' 'MVTVEEHYESLLSDVYTWLMGGFDEAKSNNVEFFKSRNITPSSSGIAVDLGAGSGFQLIPLAELVV' A
#
# COMPACT_ATOMS: atom_id res chain seq x y z
N MET A 1 -9.00 15.35 23.85
CA MET A 1 -7.82 14.61 23.35
C MET A 1 -8.21 14.10 21.98
N VAL A 2 -7.40 14.32 20.96
CA VAL A 2 -7.70 13.87 19.58
C VAL A 2 -7.72 12.34 19.56
N THR A 3 -8.66 11.72 18.85
CA THR A 3 -8.68 10.26 18.72
C THR A 3 -7.53 9.79 17.82
N VAL A 4 -7.20 8.50 17.88
CA VAL A 4 -6.19 7.92 16.97
C VAL A 4 -6.64 8.07 15.51
N GLU A 5 -7.92 7.82 15.23
CA GLU A 5 -8.53 7.96 13.90
C GLU A 5 -8.39 9.40 13.39
N GLU A 6 -8.84 10.39 14.15
CA GLU A 6 -8.74 11.81 13.79
C GLU A 6 -7.29 12.23 13.54
N HIS A 7 -6.32 11.70 14.30
CA HIS A 7 -4.90 11.99 14.09
C HIS A 7 -4.35 11.40 12.79
N TYR A 8 -4.82 10.21 12.40
CA TYR A 8 -4.49 9.62 11.10
C TYR A 8 -5.10 10.40 9.95
N GLU A 9 -6.37 10.80 10.08
CA GLU A 9 -7.07 11.56 9.05
C GLU A 9 -6.48 12.95 8.84
N SER A 10 -6.08 13.62 9.92
CA SER A 10 -5.68 15.03 9.85
C SER A 10 -4.18 15.28 9.72
N LEU A 11 -3.33 14.28 9.93
CA LEU A 11 -1.87 14.48 9.94
C LEU A 11 -1.07 13.25 9.52
N LEU A 12 -1.22 12.11 10.21
CA LEU A 12 -0.25 11.02 10.07
C LEU A 12 -0.27 10.40 8.67
N SER A 13 -1.43 10.31 8.01
CA SER A 13 -1.52 9.74 6.67
C SER A 13 -0.68 10.54 5.66
N ASP A 14 -0.72 11.86 5.73
CA ASP A 14 0.08 12.74 4.87
C ASP A 14 1.57 12.64 5.20
N VAL A 15 1.93 12.65 6.49
CA VAL A 15 3.32 12.52 6.94
C VAL A 15 3.93 11.19 6.51
N TYR A 16 3.22 10.07 6.70
CA TYR A 16 3.71 8.76 6.28
C TYR A 16 3.83 8.67 4.76
N THR A 17 2.86 9.22 4.03
CA THR A 17 2.91 9.24 2.56
C THR A 17 4.10 10.04 2.06
N TRP A 18 4.38 11.21 2.67
CA TRP A 18 5.56 12.01 2.37
C TRP A 18 6.86 11.28 2.69
N LEU A 19 6.96 10.63 3.86
CA LEU A 19 8.14 9.85 4.25
C LEU A 19 8.45 8.70 3.27
N MET A 20 7.42 8.13 2.66
CA MET A 20 7.55 7.08 1.65
C MET A 20 7.89 7.62 0.24
N GLY A 21 8.13 8.92 0.09
CA GLY A 21 8.46 9.56 -1.18
C GLY A 21 7.25 10.05 -1.97
N GLY A 22 6.06 10.03 -1.38
CA GLY A 22 4.79 10.32 -2.05
C GLY A 22 4.07 9.06 -2.51
N PHE A 23 2.76 9.18 -2.73
CA PHE A 23 1.90 8.03 -3.05
C PHE A 23 2.32 7.32 -4.35
N ASP A 24 2.54 8.08 -5.43
CA ASP A 24 2.85 7.51 -6.75
C ASP A 24 4.18 6.75 -6.75
N GLU A 25 5.21 7.31 -6.11
CA GLU A 25 6.52 6.68 -5.99
C GLU A 25 6.45 5.41 -5.13
N ALA A 26 5.77 5.47 -3.98
CA ALA A 26 5.58 4.31 -3.11
C ALA A 26 4.78 3.19 -3.81
N LYS A 27 3.75 3.55 -4.59
CA LYS A 27 2.98 2.62 -5.41
C LYS A 27 3.85 1.97 -6.49
N SER A 28 4.59 2.78 -7.26
CA SER A 28 5.48 2.32 -8.33
C SER A 28 6.53 1.32 -7.81
N ASN A 29 7.16 1.63 -6.68
CA ASN A 29 8.14 0.75 -6.04
C ASN A 29 7.55 -0.61 -5.65
N ASN A 30 6.29 -0.66 -5.20
CA ASN A 30 5.62 -1.92 -4.88
C ASN A 30 5.24 -2.73 -6.12
N VAL A 31 4.82 -2.08 -7.21
CA VAL A 31 4.61 -2.75 -8.51
C VAL A 31 5.89 -3.46 -8.95
N GLU A 32 7.02 -2.76 -8.94
CA GLU A 32 8.32 -3.32 -9.34
C GLU A 32 8.82 -4.39 -8.37
N PHE A 33 8.57 -4.23 -7.07
CA PHE A 33 8.83 -5.28 -6.08
C PHE A 33 8.09 -6.58 -6.42
N PHE A 34 6.79 -6.53 -6.69
CA PHE A 34 6.03 -7.74 -7.01
C PHE A 34 6.50 -8.40 -8.30
N LYS A 35 6.71 -7.61 -9.37
CA LYS A 35 7.23 -8.11 -10.66
C LYS A 35 8.61 -8.76 -10.51
N SER A 36 9.55 -8.07 -9.87
CA SER A 36 10.94 -8.56 -9.73
C SER A 36 11.06 -9.83 -8.90
N ARG A 37 10.06 -10.12 -8.05
CA ARG A 37 9.97 -11.33 -7.23
C ARG A 37 9.04 -12.40 -7.81
N ASN A 38 8.44 -12.15 -8.98
CA ASN A 38 7.44 -13.01 -9.60
C ASN A 38 6.28 -13.33 -8.63
N ILE A 39 5.87 -12.34 -7.83
CA ILE A 39 4.72 -12.45 -6.94
C ILE A 39 3.47 -12.24 -7.80
N THR A 40 2.80 -13.35 -8.11
CA THR A 40 1.57 -13.37 -8.90
C THR A 40 0.57 -14.35 -8.28
N PRO A 41 -0.74 -14.15 -8.52
CA PRO A 41 -1.75 -15.13 -8.12
C PRO A 41 -1.48 -16.47 -8.79
N SER A 42 -1.40 -17.55 -8.01
CA SER A 42 -1.07 -18.88 -8.53
C SER A 42 -2.14 -19.93 -8.24
N SER A 43 -2.82 -19.84 -7.10
CA SER A 43 -3.85 -20.80 -6.66
C SER A 43 -5.20 -20.17 -6.34
N SER A 44 -5.21 -18.88 -5.97
CA SER A 44 -6.43 -18.11 -5.71
C SER A 44 -6.18 -16.64 -6.05
N GLY A 45 -7.25 -15.91 -6.37
CA GLY A 45 -7.23 -14.45 -6.51
C GLY A 45 -7.48 -13.72 -5.19
N ILE A 46 -7.16 -14.32 -4.05
CA ILE A 46 -7.34 -13.68 -2.73
C ILE A 46 -5.97 -13.39 -2.15
N ALA A 47 -5.76 -12.14 -1.74
CA ALA A 47 -4.57 -11.71 -1.01
C ALA A 47 -4.98 -10.87 0.21
N VAL A 48 -4.15 -10.90 1.26
CA VAL A 48 -4.37 -10.16 2.51
C VAL A 48 -3.15 -9.30 2.81
N ASP A 49 -3.36 -7.99 2.95
CA ASP A 49 -2.32 -7.02 3.34
C ASP A 49 -2.48 -6.66 4.83
N LEU A 50 -1.50 -7.06 5.64
CA LEU A 50 -1.49 -6.80 7.08
C LEU A 50 -0.74 -5.51 7.37
N GLY A 51 -1.49 -4.46 7.69
CA GLY A 51 -0.93 -3.12 7.90
C GLY A 51 -0.88 -2.28 6.62
N ALA A 52 -1.94 -2.36 5.80
CA ALA A 52 -2.01 -1.73 4.48
C ALA A 52 -1.77 -0.21 4.47
N GLY A 53 -1.97 0.49 5.61
CA GLY A 53 -1.76 1.92 5.73
C GLY A 53 -2.49 2.69 4.62
N SER A 54 -1.77 3.57 3.91
CA SER A 54 -2.29 4.33 2.77
C SER A 54 -2.51 3.50 1.49
N GLY A 55 -2.25 2.18 1.52
CA GLY A 55 -2.55 1.25 0.42
C GLY A 55 -1.44 1.09 -0.63
N PHE A 56 -0.20 1.51 -0.33
CA PHE A 56 0.91 1.46 -1.30
C PHE A 56 1.21 0.06 -1.84
N GLN A 57 0.96 -0.99 -1.04
CA GLN A 57 1.15 -2.39 -1.45
C GLN A 57 -0.18 -3.01 -1.91
N LEU A 58 -1.26 -2.79 -1.15
CA LEU A 58 -2.60 -3.32 -1.44
C LEU A 58 -3.11 -2.95 -2.83
N ILE A 59 -2.95 -1.69 -3.26
CA ILE A 59 -3.46 -1.22 -4.56
C ILE A 59 -2.71 -1.93 -5.71
N PRO A 60 -1.36 -1.91 -5.79
CA PRO A 60 -0.63 -2.71 -6.77
C PRO A 60 -0.96 -4.21 -6.72
N LEU A 61 -1.15 -4.76 -5.52
CA LEU A 61 -1.49 -6.17 -5.36
C LEU A 61 -2.87 -6.49 -5.97
N ALA A 62 -3.85 -5.62 -5.79
CA ALA A 62 -5.17 -5.76 -6.42
C ALA A 62 -5.10 -5.65 -7.96
N GLU A 63 -4.20 -4.82 -8.49
CA GLU A 63 -3.97 -4.67 -9.93
C GLU A 63 -3.32 -5.92 -10.57
N LEU A 64 -2.69 -6.80 -9.80
CA LEU A 64 -2.12 -8.07 -10.28
C LEU A 64 -3.15 -9.21 -10.42
N VAL A 65 -4.33 -9.06 -9.82
CA VAL A 65 -5.33 -10.14 -9.65
C VAL A 65 -6.40 -10.13 -10.76
N VAL A 66 -6.19 -9.35 -11.83
CA VAL A 66 -7.11 -9.27 -12.98
C VAL A 66 -7.18 -10.58 -13.75
#